data_AF-A0A251R014-F1
#
_entry.id   AF-A0A251R014-F1
#
_cell.length_a   1.000
_cell.length_b   1.000
_cell.length_c   1.000
_cell.angle_alpha   90.00
_cell.angle_beta   90.00
_cell.angle_gamma   90.00
#
_symmetry.space_group_name_H-M   'P 1'
#
loop_
_entity.id
_entity.type
_entity.pdbx_description
1 polymer ?
#
loop_
_entity_poly.entity_id
_entity_poly.type
_entity_poly.pdbx_seq_one_letter_code
_entity_poly.pdbx_strand_id
1 'polypeptide(L)'
;MMGLEAVGDLALHTILSKLEAEDSARAACVSKKLRASASEDSLWSHFCARDLDLSQPLDPHGNLTPSFKEGYQLWREAFHMYPWSLVKRVKKCWDKLRNWLTINFPEAESTLNKGASEDDIQELEKILKVKLPLPTRILYRFHDGQDFEDKHFQNSLVGCPLGIIGGYSFYNHLVTVYLLPLRQVISETKEITPKLDFPGRSKCVVVAASCTYSEKLFFLNCTSGQLYVGTRNLLDDGEMLPCVPNALISSVHDCSVDQQQDAMLLWLEEHGRRLENGIIKLRQEENFRSISQFPEESPLCSTAITNGVKVRASAVFVPEQATSQKYSFAYSIRMSLLPEGCIINGMTFSSCQLHWRHWIIRAKDVVIADVNGEAVVGQYPLLHPGDSEFVYESCTLLPFSSGSIEV
;
A
#
# COMPACT_ATOMS: atom_id res chain seq x y z
N MET A 1 -26.42 33.75 -37.83
CA MET A 1 -25.53 32.91 -37.01
C MET A 1 -26.40 32.12 -36.04
N MET A 2 -26.55 30.81 -36.22
CA MET A 2 -27.20 29.98 -35.18
C MET A 2 -26.20 29.88 -34.02
N GLY A 3 -26.47 30.59 -32.92
CA GLY A 3 -25.68 30.47 -31.70
C GLY A 3 -25.89 29.12 -31.04
N LEU A 4 -24.96 28.71 -30.16
CA LEU A 4 -25.04 27.47 -29.39
C LEU A 4 -26.37 27.35 -28.61
N GLU A 5 -27.03 28.47 -28.31
CA GLU A 5 -28.33 28.55 -27.65
C GLU A 5 -29.51 28.06 -28.50
N ALA A 6 -29.36 27.98 -29.83
CA ALA A 6 -30.38 27.43 -30.73
C ALA A 6 -30.40 25.89 -30.72
N VAL A 7 -29.39 25.26 -30.11
CA VAL A 7 -29.26 23.81 -29.96
C VAL A 7 -30.25 23.32 -28.88
N GLY A 8 -30.89 22.17 -29.09
CA GLY A 8 -31.84 21.59 -28.13
C GLY A 8 -31.17 21.17 -26.80
N ASP A 9 -31.96 21.10 -25.73
CA ASP A 9 -31.46 20.89 -24.36
C ASP A 9 -30.67 19.58 -24.21
N LEU A 10 -31.11 18.49 -24.85
CA LEU A 10 -30.39 17.21 -24.87
C LEU A 10 -29.00 17.31 -25.51
N ALA A 11 -28.88 18.09 -26.59
CA ALA A 11 -27.62 18.28 -27.27
C ALA A 11 -26.69 19.21 -26.46
N LEU A 12 -27.23 20.22 -25.76
CA LEU A 12 -26.46 21.02 -24.81
C LEU A 12 -25.94 20.18 -23.64
N HIS A 13 -26.79 19.32 -23.04
CA HIS A 13 -26.38 18.39 -22.00
C HIS A 13 -25.25 17.47 -22.47
N THR A 14 -25.38 16.93 -23.68
CA THR A 14 -24.36 16.06 -24.29
C THR A 14 -23.03 16.82 -24.49
N ILE A 15 -23.08 18.07 -24.93
CA ILE A 15 -21.87 18.90 -25.10
C ILE A 15 -21.21 19.18 -23.74
N LEU A 16 -21.99 19.65 -22.76
CA LEU A 16 -21.49 20.01 -21.43
C LEU A 16 -20.90 18.80 -20.70
N SER A 17 -21.51 17.61 -20.82
CA SER A 17 -20.98 16.39 -20.19
C SER A 17 -19.60 15.96 -20.71
N LYS A 18 -19.20 16.41 -21.91
CA LYS A 18 -17.85 16.17 -22.47
C LYS A 18 -16.81 17.17 -21.99
N LEU A 19 -17.22 18.27 -21.37
CA LEU A 19 -16.31 19.28 -20.81
C LEU A 19 -15.82 18.86 -19.42
N GLU A 20 -14.83 19.61 -18.91
CA GLU A 20 -14.55 19.60 -17.48
C GLU A 20 -15.67 20.30 -16.70
N ALA A 21 -15.81 19.96 -15.42
CA ALA A 21 -16.81 20.57 -14.55
C ALA A 21 -16.61 22.09 -14.45
N GLU A 22 -15.35 22.55 -14.47
CA GLU A 22 -15.00 23.96 -14.43
C GLU A 22 -15.44 24.71 -15.70
N ASP A 23 -15.20 24.14 -16.88
CA ASP A 23 -15.63 24.75 -18.14
C ASP A 23 -17.15 24.74 -18.29
N SER A 24 -17.82 23.71 -17.77
CA SER A 24 -19.29 23.69 -17.69
C SER A 24 -19.82 24.78 -16.76
N ALA A 25 -19.17 25.01 -15.62
CA ALA A 25 -19.52 26.11 -14.72
C ALA A 25 -19.29 27.49 -15.38
N ARG A 26 -18.20 27.65 -16.15
CA ARG A 26 -17.94 28.87 -16.94
C ARG A 26 -18.99 29.10 -18.01
N ALA A 27 -19.46 28.04 -18.69
CA ALA A 27 -20.54 28.14 -19.67
C ALA A 27 -21.85 28.67 -19.03
N ALA A 28 -22.12 28.30 -17.77
CA ALA A 28 -23.26 28.81 -16.99
C ALA A 28 -23.24 30.34 -16.78
N CYS A 29 -22.09 31.00 -16.94
CA CYS A 29 -21.95 32.44 -16.82
C CYS A 29 -22.33 33.19 -18.11
N VAL A 30 -22.47 32.50 -19.25
CA VAL A 30 -22.62 33.14 -20.57
C VAL A 30 -24.07 33.54 -20.84
N SER A 31 -25.05 32.68 -20.53
CA SER A 31 -26.47 32.99 -20.78
C SER A 31 -27.44 32.21 -19.90
N LYS A 32 -28.71 32.62 -19.90
CA LYS A 32 -29.77 31.96 -19.10
C LYS A 32 -29.98 30.50 -19.50
N LYS A 33 -29.91 30.19 -20.80
CA LYS A 33 -30.10 28.82 -21.30
C LYS A 33 -28.94 27.93 -20.88
N LEU A 34 -27.70 28.37 -21.11
CA LEU A 34 -26.51 27.64 -20.68
C LEU A 34 -26.44 27.50 -19.16
N ARG A 35 -26.89 28.52 -18.40
CA ARG A 35 -27.01 28.43 -16.95
C ARG A 35 -27.95 27.34 -16.49
N ALA A 36 -29.12 27.22 -17.14
CA ALA A 36 -30.09 26.18 -16.84
C ALA A 36 -29.50 24.79 -17.12
N SER A 37 -28.99 24.55 -18.33
CA SER A 37 -28.41 23.26 -18.72
C SER A 37 -27.17 22.88 -17.89
N ALA A 38 -26.26 23.82 -17.62
CA ALA A 38 -25.07 23.57 -16.79
C ALA A 38 -25.37 23.46 -15.29
N SER A 39 -26.62 23.68 -14.86
CA SER A 39 -27.05 23.48 -13.48
C SER A 39 -27.88 22.20 -13.29
N GLU A 40 -28.09 21.43 -14.36
CA GLU A 40 -28.81 20.16 -14.27
C GLU A 40 -28.07 19.17 -13.37
N ASP A 41 -28.76 18.62 -12.38
CA ASP A 41 -28.14 17.72 -11.40
C ASP A 41 -27.64 16.41 -12.04
N SER A 42 -28.27 15.94 -13.12
CA SER A 42 -27.80 14.81 -13.91
C SER A 42 -26.41 15.03 -14.52
N LEU A 43 -26.08 16.26 -14.92
CA LEU A 43 -24.75 16.64 -15.42
C LEU A 43 -23.72 16.59 -14.29
N TRP A 44 -24.06 17.10 -13.12
CA TRP A 44 -23.16 17.08 -11.95
C TRP A 44 -23.01 15.67 -11.36
N SER A 45 -24.04 14.83 -11.45
CA SER A 45 -23.94 13.39 -11.17
C SER A 45 -22.89 12.73 -12.06
N HIS A 46 -22.87 13.05 -13.36
CA HIS A 46 -21.83 12.57 -14.27
C HIS A 46 -20.42 13.04 -13.86
N PHE A 47 -20.26 14.32 -13.47
CA PHE A 47 -18.96 14.83 -13.02
C PHE A 47 -18.51 14.20 -11.69
N CYS A 48 -19.41 14.04 -10.72
CA CYS A 48 -19.11 13.35 -9.47
C CYS A 48 -18.69 11.90 -9.69
N ALA A 49 -19.40 11.17 -10.55
CA ALA A 49 -19.02 9.80 -10.90
C ALA A 49 -17.67 9.73 -11.63
N ARG A 50 -17.44 10.62 -12.60
CA ARG A 50 -16.21 10.62 -13.41
C ARG A 50 -14.97 11.05 -12.62
N ASP A 51 -15.09 12.12 -11.84
CA ASP A 51 -13.95 12.79 -11.22
C ASP A 51 -13.67 12.27 -9.80
N LEU A 52 -14.71 11.82 -9.09
CA LEU A 52 -14.66 11.47 -7.67
C LEU A 52 -15.16 10.04 -7.37
N ASP A 53 -15.57 9.27 -8.38
CA ASP A 53 -16.15 7.92 -8.20
C ASP A 53 -17.34 7.90 -7.23
N LEU A 54 -18.19 8.94 -7.28
CA LEU A 54 -19.36 9.09 -6.41
C LEU A 54 -20.65 8.76 -7.16
N SER A 55 -21.44 7.83 -6.62
CA SER A 55 -22.79 7.48 -7.10
C SER A 55 -23.91 8.21 -6.37
N GLN A 56 -23.57 8.96 -5.31
CA GLN A 56 -24.48 9.73 -4.48
C GLN A 56 -23.92 11.15 -4.25
N PRO A 57 -24.78 12.14 -3.97
CA PRO A 57 -24.35 13.50 -3.67
C PRO A 57 -23.73 13.54 -2.27
N LEU A 58 -22.43 13.29 -2.18
CA LEU A 58 -21.69 13.23 -0.91
C LEU A 58 -20.65 14.35 -0.83
N ASP A 59 -20.53 14.96 0.35
CA ASP A 59 -19.46 15.89 0.68
C ASP A 59 -18.12 15.15 0.94
N PRO A 60 -17.00 15.89 1.13
CA PRO A 60 -15.70 15.29 1.46
C PRO A 60 -15.64 14.44 2.73
N HIS A 61 -16.61 14.60 3.63
CA HIS A 61 -16.70 13.87 4.89
C HIS A 61 -17.66 12.68 4.82
N GLY A 62 -18.28 12.44 3.66
CA GLY A 62 -19.23 11.35 3.44
C GLY A 62 -20.67 11.67 3.86
N ASN A 63 -21.03 12.93 4.08
CA ASN A 63 -22.40 13.32 4.38
C ASN A 63 -23.19 13.58 3.09
N LEU A 64 -24.48 13.23 3.08
CA LEU A 64 -25.38 13.52 1.96
C LEU A 64 -25.60 15.04 1.81
N THR A 65 -25.53 15.51 0.57
CA THR A 65 -25.81 16.88 0.17
C THR A 65 -27.14 16.96 -0.59
N PRO A 66 -27.81 18.13 -0.62
CA PRO A 66 -29.07 18.29 -1.34
C PRO A 66 -29.02 18.00 -2.85
N SER A 67 -27.84 18.14 -3.48
CA SER A 67 -27.63 17.85 -4.92
C SER A 67 -26.19 17.44 -5.21
N PHE A 68 -25.94 16.81 -6.37
CA PHE A 68 -24.57 16.49 -6.82
C PHE A 68 -23.76 17.75 -7.09
N LYS A 69 -24.41 18.81 -7.58
CA LYS A 69 -23.77 20.11 -7.82
C LYS A 69 -23.21 20.71 -6.52
N GLU A 70 -24.02 20.74 -5.47
CA GLU A 70 -23.59 21.23 -4.17
C GLU A 70 -22.48 20.35 -3.57
N GLY A 71 -22.60 19.03 -3.69
CA GLY A 71 -21.53 18.10 -3.29
C GLY A 71 -20.21 18.41 -4.00
N TYR A 72 -20.22 18.52 -5.33
CA TYR A 72 -19.03 18.84 -6.12
C TYR A 72 -18.43 20.19 -5.73
N GLN A 73 -19.26 21.20 -5.43
CA GLN A 73 -18.81 22.50 -4.95
C GLN A 73 -18.08 22.37 -3.61
N LEU A 74 -18.65 21.65 -2.63
CA LEU A 74 -17.99 21.42 -1.33
C LEU A 74 -16.65 20.69 -1.48
N TRP A 75 -16.55 19.75 -2.42
CA TRP A 75 -15.26 19.12 -2.76
C TRP A 75 -14.24 20.11 -3.31
N ARG A 76 -14.63 20.98 -4.24
CA ARG A 76 -13.75 22.01 -4.81
C ARG A 76 -13.32 23.02 -3.75
N GLU A 77 -14.21 23.38 -2.82
CA GLU A 77 -13.91 24.29 -1.71
C GLU A 77 -12.95 23.65 -0.68
N ALA A 78 -13.21 22.40 -0.28
CA ALA A 78 -12.39 21.71 0.74
C ALA A 78 -10.92 21.47 0.30
N PHE A 79 -10.69 21.37 -1.01
CA PHE A 79 -9.38 21.13 -1.61
C PHE A 79 -8.92 22.26 -2.54
N HIS A 80 -9.49 23.47 -2.40
CA HIS A 80 -9.23 24.61 -3.32
C HIS A 80 -7.75 24.99 -3.45
N MET A 81 -6.92 24.69 -2.45
CA MET A 81 -5.49 24.99 -2.44
C MET A 81 -4.62 23.94 -3.16
N TYR A 82 -5.22 22.84 -3.61
CA TYR A 82 -4.53 21.74 -4.27
C TYR A 82 -4.87 21.67 -5.76
N PRO A 83 -3.92 21.23 -6.61
CA PRO A 83 -4.21 20.88 -8.00
C PRO A 83 -5.32 19.83 -8.05
N TRP A 84 -6.40 20.12 -8.78
CA TRP A 84 -7.56 19.24 -8.83
C TRP A 84 -7.25 17.87 -9.44
N SER A 85 -6.35 17.83 -10.43
CA SER A 85 -5.80 16.61 -11.03
C SER A 85 -5.19 15.68 -9.96
N LEU A 86 -4.41 16.24 -9.03
CA LEU A 86 -3.77 15.51 -7.94
C LEU A 86 -4.79 15.01 -6.90
N VAL A 87 -5.79 15.83 -6.55
CA VAL A 87 -6.87 15.41 -5.62
C VAL A 87 -7.61 14.19 -6.17
N LYS A 88 -8.01 14.22 -7.45
CA LYS A 88 -8.66 13.08 -8.12
C LYS A 88 -7.79 11.82 -8.10
N ARG A 89 -6.49 11.97 -8.35
CA ARG A 89 -5.53 10.84 -8.32
C ARG A 89 -5.41 10.22 -6.93
N VAL A 90 -5.21 11.04 -5.89
CA VAL A 90 -5.08 10.57 -4.51
C VAL A 90 -6.38 9.93 -4.03
N LYS A 91 -7.54 10.53 -4.34
CA LYS A 91 -8.83 9.94 -4.04
C LYS A 91 -8.96 8.54 -4.64
N LYS A 92 -8.65 8.40 -5.93
CA LYS A 92 -8.67 7.10 -6.61
C LYS A 92 -7.74 6.07 -5.95
N CYS A 93 -6.55 6.49 -5.50
CA CYS A 93 -5.64 5.62 -4.75
C CYS A 93 -6.28 5.12 -3.45
N TRP A 94 -6.89 6.02 -2.67
CA TRP A 94 -7.55 5.67 -1.42
C TRP A 94 -8.82 4.83 -1.61
N ASP A 95 -9.67 5.17 -2.58
CA ASP A 95 -10.89 4.42 -2.89
C ASP A 95 -10.56 2.97 -3.21
N LYS A 96 -9.53 2.72 -4.02
CA LYS A 96 -9.07 1.36 -4.35
C LYS A 96 -8.67 0.58 -3.11
N LEU A 97 -7.82 1.16 -2.28
CA LEU A 97 -7.33 0.52 -1.05
C LEU A 97 -8.50 0.27 -0.09
N ARG A 98 -9.35 1.27 0.13
CA ARG A 98 -10.50 1.17 1.04
C ARG A 98 -11.51 0.14 0.56
N ASN A 99 -11.87 0.15 -0.72
CA ASN A 99 -12.79 -0.83 -1.31
C ASN A 99 -12.26 -2.26 -1.09
N TRP A 100 -10.96 -2.48 -1.29
CA TRP A 100 -10.35 -3.77 -1.01
C TRP A 100 -10.44 -4.13 0.47
N LEU A 101 -10.13 -3.21 1.38
CA LEU A 101 -10.20 -3.43 2.83
C LEU A 101 -11.64 -3.71 3.30
N THR A 102 -12.64 -2.96 2.84
CA THR A 102 -14.05 -3.19 3.20
C THR A 102 -14.51 -4.61 2.84
N ILE A 103 -14.05 -5.14 1.71
CA ILE A 103 -14.42 -6.49 1.24
C ILE A 103 -13.61 -7.58 1.96
N ASN A 104 -12.30 -7.39 2.12
CA ASN A 104 -11.38 -8.46 2.50
C ASN A 104 -10.90 -8.38 3.96
N PHE A 105 -10.76 -7.17 4.50
CA PHE A 105 -10.18 -6.92 5.82
C PHE A 105 -10.86 -5.76 6.57
N PRO A 106 -12.16 -5.88 6.88
CA PRO A 106 -12.96 -4.80 7.47
C PRO A 106 -12.45 -4.35 8.85
N GLU A 107 -11.79 -5.24 9.60
CA GLU A 107 -11.18 -4.89 10.87
C GLU A 107 -10.07 -3.85 10.69
N ALA A 108 -9.22 -3.99 9.66
CA ALA A 108 -8.20 -3.00 9.33
C ALA A 108 -8.81 -1.71 8.76
N GLU A 109 -9.88 -1.79 7.96
CA GLU A 109 -10.60 -0.60 7.47
C GLU A 109 -11.09 0.27 8.62
N SER A 110 -11.64 -0.35 9.67
CA SER A 110 -12.16 0.36 10.85
C SER A 110 -11.11 1.12 11.66
N THR A 111 -9.83 0.86 11.44
CA THR A 111 -8.72 1.58 12.09
C THR A 111 -8.30 2.85 11.35
N LEU A 112 -8.78 3.05 10.11
CA LEU A 112 -8.46 4.24 9.33
C LEU A 112 -9.10 5.48 9.97
N ASN A 113 -8.27 6.46 10.28
CA ASN A 113 -8.75 7.72 10.80
C ASN A 113 -9.44 8.54 9.71
N LYS A 114 -10.30 9.46 10.14
CA LYS A 114 -10.81 10.52 9.26
C LYS A 114 -9.65 11.37 8.75
N GLY A 115 -9.85 12.02 7.60
CA GLY A 115 -8.87 12.92 7.03
C GLY A 115 -8.50 14.07 7.96
N ALA A 116 -7.21 14.40 8.00
CA ALA A 116 -6.67 15.53 8.75
C ALA A 116 -7.22 16.86 8.21
N SER A 117 -7.27 17.88 9.07
CA SER A 117 -7.51 19.26 8.66
C SER A 117 -6.23 19.92 8.12
N GLU A 118 -6.37 21.07 7.46
CA GLU A 118 -5.20 21.87 7.08
C GLU A 118 -4.43 22.38 8.30
N ASP A 119 -5.12 22.67 9.39
CA ASP A 119 -4.50 23.16 10.63
C ASP A 119 -3.64 22.07 11.27
N ASP A 120 -4.11 20.81 11.27
CA ASP A 120 -3.32 19.66 11.77
C ASP A 120 -2.03 19.48 10.97
N ILE A 121 -2.11 19.58 9.64
CA ILE A 121 -0.95 19.49 8.75
C ILE A 121 0.01 20.65 8.99
N GLN A 122 -0.51 21.89 9.11
CA GLN A 122 0.31 23.07 9.40
C GLN A 122 0.98 23.00 10.77
N GLU A 123 0.29 22.45 11.78
CA GLU A 123 0.85 22.21 13.10
C GLU A 123 2.05 21.25 13.01
N LEU A 124 1.90 20.12 12.31
CA LEU A 124 3.00 19.19 12.08
C LEU A 124 4.19 19.87 11.39
N GLU A 125 3.94 20.56 10.28
CA GLU A 125 4.97 21.27 9.50
C GLU A 125 5.72 22.31 10.36
N LYS A 126 4.99 23.04 11.20
CA LYS A 126 5.54 24.03 12.13
C LYS A 126 6.39 23.37 13.21
N ILE A 127 5.90 22.30 13.83
CA ILE A 127 6.59 21.61 14.93
C ILE A 127 7.88 20.95 14.44
N LEU A 128 7.80 20.22 13.32
CA LEU A 128 8.94 19.50 12.74
C LEU A 128 9.82 20.38 11.84
N LYS A 129 9.38 21.62 11.57
CA LYS A 129 10.06 22.58 10.69
C LYS A 129 10.29 22.02 9.28
N VAL A 130 9.32 21.30 8.75
CA VAL A 130 9.32 20.71 7.40
C VAL A 130 8.20 21.30 6.56
N LYS A 131 8.22 21.05 5.25
CA LYS A 131 7.09 21.28 4.36
C LYS A 131 6.76 19.96 3.69
N LEU A 132 5.61 19.38 3.97
CA LEU A 132 5.19 18.11 3.37
C LEU A 132 4.99 18.28 1.86
N PRO A 133 5.39 17.28 1.05
CA PRO A 133 4.99 17.19 -0.35
C PRO A 133 3.48 17.33 -0.55
N LEU A 134 3.06 17.99 -1.62
CA LEU A 134 1.63 18.17 -1.95
C LEU A 134 0.85 16.84 -2.02
N PRO A 135 1.36 15.75 -2.65
CA PRO A 135 0.63 14.48 -2.68
C PRO A 135 0.48 13.89 -1.27
N THR A 136 1.53 13.92 -0.45
CA THR A 136 1.50 13.51 0.97
C THR A 136 0.47 14.31 1.79
N ARG A 137 0.39 15.64 1.62
CA ARG A 137 -0.63 16.44 2.31
C ARG A 137 -2.03 15.94 1.99
N ILE A 138 -2.32 15.71 0.71
CA ILE A 138 -3.63 15.24 0.26
C ILE A 138 -3.89 13.82 0.77
N LEU A 139 -2.89 12.94 0.82
CA LEU A 139 -3.03 11.59 1.42
C LEU A 139 -3.56 11.68 2.86
N TYR A 140 -2.97 12.55 3.68
CA TYR A 140 -3.41 12.80 5.06
C TYR A 140 -4.77 13.51 5.14
N ARG A 141 -5.09 14.42 4.21
CA ARG A 141 -6.42 15.05 4.11
C ARG A 141 -7.54 14.05 3.82
N PHE A 142 -7.24 12.88 3.24
CA PHE A 142 -8.22 11.80 3.07
C PHE A 142 -8.29 10.88 4.30
N HIS A 143 -7.13 10.45 4.82
CA HIS A 143 -7.06 9.60 6.01
C HIS A 143 -5.82 9.94 6.84
N ASP A 144 -6.01 10.26 8.12
CA ASP A 144 -4.93 10.54 9.06
C ASP A 144 -4.32 9.25 9.65
N GLY A 145 -3.77 8.39 8.78
CA GLY A 145 -3.16 7.13 9.20
C GLY A 145 -4.13 6.15 9.88
N GLN A 146 -3.59 5.30 10.76
CA GLN A 146 -4.33 4.30 11.53
C GLN A 146 -4.16 4.50 13.03
N ASP A 147 -5.25 4.34 13.77
CA ASP A 147 -5.23 4.27 15.24
C ASP A 147 -5.75 2.93 15.75
N PHE A 148 -5.14 2.44 16.82
CA PHE A 148 -5.46 1.15 17.42
C PHE A 148 -5.94 1.33 18.86
N GLU A 149 -7.15 0.84 19.15
CA GLU A 149 -7.65 0.63 20.52
C GLU A 149 -7.04 -0.62 21.18
N ASP A 150 -7.06 -0.67 22.52
CA ASP A 150 -6.57 -1.79 23.34
C ASP A 150 -7.12 -3.15 22.91
N LYS A 151 -8.38 -3.21 22.46
CA LYS A 151 -9.03 -4.44 21.97
C LYS A 151 -8.29 -5.08 20.79
N HIS A 152 -7.59 -4.29 19.97
CA HIS A 152 -6.85 -4.79 18.83
C HIS A 152 -5.53 -5.50 19.22
N PHE A 153 -5.14 -5.37 20.50
CA PHE A 153 -3.97 -6.06 21.06
C PHE A 153 -4.36 -7.30 21.89
N GLN A 154 -5.64 -7.46 22.25
CA GLN A 154 -6.11 -8.45 23.24
C GLN A 154 -5.89 -9.92 22.85
N ASN A 155 -5.66 -10.24 21.57
CA ASN A 155 -5.43 -11.61 21.09
C ASN A 155 -4.03 -11.86 20.53
N SER A 156 -3.10 -10.89 20.66
CA SER A 156 -1.77 -10.98 20.07
C SER A 156 -0.71 -10.72 21.13
N LEU A 157 0.01 -11.76 21.54
CA LEU A 157 1.30 -11.63 22.24
C LEU A 157 2.38 -10.94 21.37
N VAL A 158 2.01 -10.48 20.16
CA VAL A 158 2.90 -10.30 19.01
C VAL A 158 2.82 -8.88 18.40
N GLY A 159 1.88 -8.03 18.84
CA GLY A 159 1.62 -6.67 18.31
C GLY A 159 0.28 -6.54 17.58
N CYS A 160 0.00 -5.41 16.92
CA CYS A 160 -1.28 -5.21 16.20
C CYS A 160 -1.21 -5.72 14.74
N PRO A 161 -1.95 -6.75 14.33
CA PRO A 161 -1.85 -7.34 12.98
C PRO A 161 -2.60 -6.54 11.89
N LEU A 162 -3.22 -5.41 12.25
CA LEU A 162 -4.16 -4.67 11.39
C LEU A 162 -3.50 -3.60 10.51
N GLY A 163 -2.17 -3.52 10.46
CA GLY A 163 -1.48 -2.54 9.64
C GLY A 163 -1.76 -2.71 8.15
N ILE A 164 -2.27 -1.67 7.47
CA ILE A 164 -2.71 -1.75 6.07
C ILE A 164 -1.54 -1.90 5.09
N ILE A 165 -0.32 -1.59 5.52
CA ILE A 165 0.90 -1.80 4.74
C ILE A 165 1.29 -3.29 4.78
N GLY A 166 0.83 -4.03 5.80
CA GLY A 166 1.11 -5.46 5.95
C GLY A 166 2.56 -5.74 6.34
N GLY A 167 2.96 -7.00 6.18
CA GLY A 167 4.33 -7.42 6.43
C GLY A 167 4.53 -8.92 6.27
N TYR A 168 5.37 -9.50 7.14
CA TYR A 168 5.79 -10.90 7.04
C TYR A 168 6.21 -11.42 8.42
N SER A 169 6.16 -12.74 8.56
CA SER A 169 6.57 -13.47 9.75
C SER A 169 7.63 -14.51 9.38
N PHE A 170 8.58 -14.79 10.27
CA PHE A 170 9.45 -15.96 10.24
C PHE A 170 10.19 -16.09 11.57
N TYR A 171 10.27 -17.30 12.13
CA TYR A 171 10.86 -17.52 13.47
C TYR A 171 10.31 -16.53 14.52
N ASN A 172 11.19 -15.77 15.16
CA ASN A 172 10.87 -14.70 16.11
C ASN A 172 10.98 -13.32 15.45
N HIS A 173 10.67 -13.20 14.15
CA HIS A 173 10.60 -11.95 13.41
C HIS A 173 9.19 -11.77 12.85
N LEU A 174 8.43 -10.84 13.41
CA LEU A 174 7.12 -10.46 12.91
C LEU A 174 7.16 -8.96 12.64
N VAL A 175 6.77 -8.59 11.44
CA VAL A 175 6.57 -7.21 11.02
C VAL A 175 5.16 -7.07 10.48
N THR A 176 4.43 -6.09 10.99
CA THR A 176 3.23 -5.55 10.35
C THR A 176 3.31 -4.04 10.43
N VAL A 177 3.17 -3.37 9.30
CA VAL A 177 3.39 -1.91 9.18
C VAL A 177 2.05 -1.20 9.02
N TYR A 178 1.92 -0.05 9.65
CA TYR A 178 0.75 0.82 9.55
C TYR A 178 1.17 2.26 9.22
N LEU A 179 0.26 3.02 8.61
CA LEU A 179 0.48 4.45 8.39
C LEU A 179 0.27 5.21 9.70
N LEU A 180 1.25 6.02 10.09
CA LEU A 180 1.18 6.79 11.33
C LEU A 180 0.22 7.97 11.16
N PRO A 181 -0.69 8.22 12.12
CA PRO A 181 -1.40 9.49 12.21
C PRO A 181 -0.42 10.64 12.47
N LEU A 182 -0.74 11.86 12.04
CA LEU A 182 0.14 13.04 12.14
C LEU A 182 0.67 13.26 13.58
N ARG A 183 -0.16 12.98 14.60
CA ARG A 183 0.24 13.05 16.01
C ARG A 183 1.42 12.11 16.33
N GLN A 184 1.40 10.90 15.78
CA GLN A 184 2.46 9.91 15.95
C GLN A 184 3.66 10.23 15.05
N VAL A 185 3.45 10.73 13.82
CA VAL A 185 4.54 11.26 12.97
C VAL A 185 5.38 12.27 13.75
N ILE A 186 4.75 13.20 14.49
CA ILE A 186 5.46 14.18 15.33
C ILE A 186 6.25 13.50 16.45
N SER A 187 5.62 12.57 17.18
CA SER A 187 6.23 11.88 18.31
C SER A 187 7.44 11.04 17.88
N GLU A 188 7.22 10.13 16.92
CA GLU A 188 8.23 9.20 16.40
C GLU A 188 9.41 9.96 15.77
N THR A 189 9.12 10.99 14.97
CA THR A 189 10.19 11.80 14.36
C THR A 189 11.05 12.49 15.42
N LYS A 190 10.44 13.04 16.48
CA LYS A 190 11.20 13.69 17.57
C LYS A 190 12.01 12.71 18.40
N GLU A 191 11.50 11.49 18.58
CA GLU A 191 12.22 10.47 19.32
C GLU A 191 13.44 9.97 18.55
N ILE A 192 13.29 9.72 17.24
CA ILE A 192 14.34 9.06 16.47
C ILE A 192 15.38 10.02 15.90
N THR A 193 14.99 11.24 15.50
CA THR A 193 15.90 12.20 14.86
C THR A 193 17.18 12.47 15.68
N PRO A 194 17.14 12.63 17.02
CA PRO A 194 18.35 12.83 17.81
C PRO A 194 19.28 11.61 17.85
N LYS A 195 18.74 10.40 17.64
CA LYS A 195 19.51 9.14 17.64
C LYS A 195 20.22 8.92 16.31
N LEU A 196 19.71 9.51 15.24
CA LEU A 196 20.27 9.40 13.89
C LEU A 196 21.27 10.55 13.69
N ASP A 197 22.56 10.22 13.52
CA ASP A 197 23.64 11.21 13.31
C ASP A 197 23.59 11.78 11.88
N PHE A 198 22.42 12.29 11.47
CA PHE A 198 22.19 12.84 10.15
C PHE A 198 23.11 14.05 9.93
N PRO A 199 24.08 14.00 9.01
CA PRO A 199 24.89 15.17 8.70
C PRO A 199 24.01 16.23 8.03
N GLY A 200 23.56 17.20 8.83
CA GLY A 200 22.77 18.36 8.38
C GLY A 200 21.26 18.09 8.28
N ARG A 201 20.47 18.84 9.07
CA ARG A 201 19.01 19.05 9.03
C ARG A 201 18.24 18.17 8.04
N SER A 202 18.20 16.86 8.26
CA SER A 202 17.39 15.98 7.43
C SER A 202 15.93 16.43 7.58
N LYS A 203 15.28 16.72 6.45
CA LYS A 203 13.86 17.05 6.41
C LYS A 203 13.03 15.76 6.38
N CYS A 204 13.51 14.73 7.06
CA CYS A 204 12.89 13.41 7.09
C CYS A 204 11.91 13.33 8.26
N VAL A 205 10.73 12.77 8.00
CA VAL A 205 9.71 12.49 9.03
C VAL A 205 9.31 11.03 8.96
N VAL A 206 9.00 10.41 10.10
CA VAL A 206 8.57 9.00 10.18
C VAL A 206 7.09 8.92 9.83
N VAL A 207 6.72 8.27 8.73
CA VAL A 207 5.33 8.23 8.21
C VAL A 207 4.65 6.87 8.36
N ALA A 208 5.43 5.81 8.57
CA ALA A 208 4.92 4.47 8.82
C ALA A 208 5.88 3.73 9.75
N ALA A 209 5.33 2.89 10.61
CA ALA A 209 6.10 2.09 11.55
C ALA A 209 5.52 0.69 11.69
N SER A 210 6.32 -0.26 12.17
CA SER A 210 5.81 -1.54 12.63
C SER A 210 5.15 -1.41 14.00
N CYS A 211 4.07 -2.15 14.20
CA CYS A 211 3.33 -2.26 15.47
C CYS A 211 3.62 -3.59 16.20
N THR A 212 4.70 -4.26 15.81
CA THR A 212 5.16 -5.57 16.31
C THR A 212 6.56 -5.43 16.89
N TYR A 213 7.06 -6.45 17.59
CA TYR A 213 8.33 -6.37 18.33
C TYR A 213 9.57 -6.11 17.45
N SER A 214 9.50 -6.37 16.14
CA SER A 214 10.59 -6.06 15.21
C SER A 214 10.38 -4.65 14.66
N GLU A 215 11.23 -3.71 15.07
CA GLU A 215 11.16 -2.32 14.65
C GLU A 215 11.45 -2.20 13.15
N LYS A 216 10.55 -1.53 12.44
CA LYS A 216 10.69 -1.18 11.03
C LYS A 216 10.05 0.18 10.80
N LEU A 217 10.84 1.12 10.30
CA LEU A 217 10.44 2.52 10.18
C LEU A 217 10.58 3.01 8.75
N PHE A 218 9.64 3.84 8.32
CA PHE A 218 9.65 4.48 7.02
C PHE A 218 9.72 6.00 7.17
N PHE A 219 10.63 6.60 6.41
CA PHE A 219 10.96 8.02 6.48
C PHE A 219 10.62 8.70 5.16
N LEU A 220 9.80 9.75 5.20
CA LEU A 220 9.58 10.62 4.06
C LEU A 220 10.54 11.80 4.13
N ASN A 221 11.40 11.95 3.13
CA ASN A 221 12.18 13.17 2.95
C ASN A 221 11.29 14.25 2.34
N CYS A 222 10.91 15.22 3.16
CA CYS A 222 9.99 16.29 2.77
C CYS A 222 10.58 17.27 1.72
N THR A 223 11.89 17.27 1.49
CA THR A 223 12.52 18.09 0.45
C THR A 223 12.49 17.40 -0.91
N SER A 224 12.95 16.16 -0.98
CA SER A 224 12.99 15.42 -2.25
C SER A 224 11.68 14.72 -2.59
N GLY A 225 10.82 14.45 -1.59
CA GLY A 225 9.65 13.61 -1.70
C GLY A 225 9.95 12.11 -1.78
N GLN A 226 11.19 11.70 -1.49
CA GLN A 226 11.57 10.27 -1.46
C GLN A 226 11.13 9.61 -0.15
N LEU A 227 10.70 8.36 -0.25
CA LEU A 227 10.36 7.49 0.86
C LEU A 227 11.52 6.52 1.07
N TYR A 228 11.92 6.36 2.32
CA TYR A 228 13.00 5.50 2.73
C TYR A 228 12.50 4.49 3.76
N VAL A 229 13.14 3.33 3.81
CA VAL A 229 12.99 2.34 4.89
C VAL A 229 14.30 2.21 5.65
N GLY A 230 14.22 2.18 6.98
CA GLY A 230 15.38 1.94 7.83
C GLY A 230 15.97 0.55 7.63
N THR A 231 17.29 0.45 7.72
CA THR A 231 18.00 -0.83 7.68
C THR A 231 18.41 -1.28 9.08
N ARG A 232 19.14 -2.40 9.20
CA ARG A 232 19.70 -2.86 10.47
C ARG A 232 20.62 -1.84 11.12
N ASN A 233 21.34 -1.05 10.33
CA ASN A 233 22.30 -0.06 10.82
C ASN A 233 21.65 1.32 11.04
N LEU A 234 20.32 1.43 10.96
CA LEU A 234 19.61 2.71 11.09
C LEU A 234 20.07 3.47 12.34
N LEU A 235 20.10 2.82 13.51
CA LEU A 235 20.50 3.46 14.77
C LEU A 235 22.01 3.67 14.91
N ASP A 236 22.82 2.97 14.11
CA ASP A 236 24.29 3.01 14.18
C ASP A 236 24.87 4.15 13.32
N ASP A 237 24.39 4.29 12.09
CA ASP A 237 24.91 5.27 11.11
C ASP A 237 23.84 5.97 10.26
N GLY A 238 22.56 5.72 10.54
CA GLY A 238 21.46 6.30 9.78
C GLY A 238 21.21 5.65 8.42
N GLU A 239 21.73 4.43 8.17
CA GLU A 239 21.54 3.73 6.89
C GLU A 239 20.06 3.46 6.59
N MET A 240 19.62 3.96 5.43
CA MET A 240 18.28 3.81 4.90
C MET A 240 18.31 3.45 3.41
N LEU A 241 17.26 2.79 2.91
CA LEU A 241 17.12 2.40 1.51
C LEU A 241 15.90 3.09 0.86
N PRO A 242 16.01 3.61 -0.37
CA PRO A 242 14.88 4.23 -1.06
C PRO A 242 13.83 3.17 -1.42
N CYS A 243 12.57 3.49 -1.19
CA CYS A 243 11.44 2.59 -1.49
C CYS A 243 10.95 2.71 -2.94
N VAL A 244 11.26 3.80 -3.62
CA VAL A 244 10.79 4.11 -4.99
C VAL A 244 11.95 4.59 -5.85
N PRO A 245 12.01 4.25 -7.16
CA PRO A 245 13.03 4.80 -8.05
C PRO A 245 13.00 6.34 -8.10
N ASN A 246 14.14 6.99 -7.86
CA ASN A 246 14.26 8.47 -7.84
C ASN A 246 13.75 9.14 -9.11
N ALA A 247 13.87 8.48 -10.27
CA ALA A 247 13.47 9.02 -11.56
C ALA A 247 11.94 9.22 -11.71
N LEU A 248 11.13 8.61 -10.83
CA LEU A 248 9.67 8.75 -10.84
C LEU A 248 9.17 9.93 -9.99
N ILE A 249 10.03 10.53 -9.17
CA ILE A 249 9.66 11.59 -8.24
C ILE A 249 9.84 12.94 -8.92
N SER A 250 8.80 13.77 -8.90
CA SER A 250 8.82 15.06 -9.60
C SER A 250 7.93 16.11 -8.94
N SER A 251 8.41 17.36 -8.95
CA SER A 251 7.63 18.58 -8.69
C SER A 251 6.81 18.57 -7.39
N VAL A 252 7.34 17.97 -6.33
CA VAL A 252 6.59 17.64 -5.10
C VAL A 252 6.03 18.84 -4.32
N HIS A 253 6.49 20.07 -4.61
CA HIS A 253 6.07 21.31 -3.96
C HIS A 253 5.43 22.35 -4.88
N ASP A 254 5.41 22.10 -6.20
CA ASP A 254 5.01 23.08 -7.20
C ASP A 254 3.53 22.88 -7.56
N CYS A 255 2.65 23.77 -7.10
CA CYS A 255 1.22 23.70 -7.39
C CYS A 255 0.85 24.01 -8.86
N SER A 256 1.79 24.50 -9.68
CA SER A 256 1.52 24.92 -11.06
C SER A 256 1.66 23.81 -12.10
N VAL A 257 2.18 22.64 -11.71
CA VAL A 257 2.46 21.51 -12.60
C VAL A 257 1.45 20.38 -12.36
N ASP A 258 0.83 19.79 -13.37
CA ASP A 258 -0.18 18.73 -13.16
C ASP A 258 0.37 17.33 -12.79
N GLN A 259 1.68 17.19 -12.61
CA GLN A 259 2.38 15.91 -12.44
C GLN A 259 3.19 15.85 -11.15
N GLN A 260 2.65 16.33 -10.02
CA GLN A 260 3.33 16.11 -8.74
C GLN A 260 3.29 14.63 -8.37
N GLN A 261 4.46 14.07 -8.08
CA GLN A 261 4.60 12.68 -7.68
C GLN A 261 5.65 12.60 -6.57
N ASP A 262 5.23 12.22 -5.38
CA ASP A 262 6.13 11.82 -4.31
C ASP A 262 6.14 10.29 -4.19
N ALA A 263 7.14 9.78 -3.48
CA ALA A 263 7.30 8.35 -3.29
C ALA A 263 6.21 7.72 -2.42
N MET A 264 5.57 8.48 -1.53
CA MET A 264 4.51 7.94 -0.67
C MET A 264 3.26 7.59 -1.47
N LEU A 265 2.81 8.49 -2.35
CA LEU A 265 1.70 8.22 -3.27
C LEU A 265 2.04 7.08 -4.22
N LEU A 266 3.22 7.10 -4.84
CA LEU A 266 3.65 6.04 -5.77
C LEU A 266 3.70 4.67 -5.10
N TRP A 267 4.20 4.60 -3.85
CA TRP A 267 4.26 3.36 -3.09
C TRP A 267 2.86 2.83 -2.75
N LEU A 268 1.95 3.71 -2.31
CA LEU A 268 0.57 3.33 -1.98
C LEU A 268 -0.23 2.89 -3.22
N GLU A 269 -0.05 3.55 -4.36
CA GLU A 269 -0.67 3.15 -5.62
C GLU A 269 -0.24 1.74 -6.04
N GLU A 270 1.06 1.42 -5.93
CA GLU A 270 1.59 0.09 -6.23
C GLU A 270 1.10 -0.95 -5.21
N HIS A 271 1.04 -0.61 -3.92
CA HIS A 271 0.52 -1.49 -2.88
C HIS A 271 -0.96 -1.83 -3.12
N GLY A 272 -1.80 -0.82 -3.39
CA GLY A 272 -3.19 -1.02 -3.77
C GLY A 272 -3.33 -1.89 -5.03
N ARG A 273 -2.51 -1.65 -6.05
CA ARG A 273 -2.48 -2.47 -7.28
C ARG A 273 -2.12 -3.93 -7.00
N ARG A 274 -1.18 -4.20 -6.09
CA ARG A 274 -0.78 -5.56 -5.71
C ARG A 274 -1.89 -6.28 -4.95
N LEU A 275 -2.65 -5.58 -4.11
CA LEU A 275 -3.84 -6.11 -3.42
C LEU A 275 -4.98 -6.43 -4.41
N GLU A 276 -5.32 -5.49 -5.29
CA GLU A 276 -6.39 -5.64 -6.29
C GLU A 276 -6.14 -6.83 -7.25
N ASN A 277 -4.90 -6.98 -7.71
CA ASN A 277 -4.53 -8.05 -8.64
C ASN A 277 -4.17 -9.38 -7.94
N GLY A 278 -4.32 -9.45 -6.61
CA GLY A 278 -4.04 -10.66 -5.83
C GLY A 278 -2.55 -11.03 -5.76
N ILE A 279 -1.63 -10.13 -6.11
CA ILE A 279 -0.19 -10.36 -5.95
C ILE A 279 0.12 -10.56 -4.47
N ILE A 280 -0.51 -9.78 -3.59
CA ILE A 280 -0.49 -9.99 -2.14
C ILE A 280 -1.92 -10.17 -1.62
N LYS A 281 -2.08 -10.96 -0.56
CA LYS A 281 -3.39 -11.35 -0.04
C LYS A 281 -3.40 -11.32 1.49
N LEU A 282 -4.60 -11.34 2.05
CA LEU A 282 -4.78 -11.58 3.48
C LEU A 282 -4.39 -13.03 3.80
N ARG A 283 -3.59 -13.23 4.84
CA ARG A 283 -3.21 -14.55 5.34
C ARG A 283 -3.82 -14.76 6.71
N GLN A 284 -4.37 -15.95 6.92
CA GLN A 284 -4.85 -16.40 8.22
C GLN A 284 -3.70 -17.12 8.94
N GLU A 285 -3.33 -16.61 10.10
CA GLU A 285 -2.53 -17.33 11.10
C GLU A 285 -3.44 -17.87 12.20
N GLU A 286 -2.93 -18.68 13.13
CA GLU A 286 -3.76 -19.38 14.13
C GLU A 286 -4.71 -18.45 14.90
N ASN A 287 -4.28 -17.23 15.21
CA ASN A 287 -5.02 -16.30 16.08
C ASN A 287 -5.33 -14.93 15.45
N PHE A 288 -4.79 -14.65 14.26
CA PHE A 288 -5.00 -13.35 13.61
C PHE A 288 -4.90 -13.43 12.09
N ARG A 289 -5.35 -12.36 11.43
CA ARG A 289 -5.19 -12.15 10.00
C ARG A 289 -4.33 -10.93 9.75
N SER A 290 -3.48 -10.98 8.73
CA SER A 290 -2.64 -9.87 8.33
C SER A 290 -2.44 -9.85 6.82
N ILE A 291 -2.12 -8.69 6.27
CA ILE A 291 -1.75 -8.57 4.86
C ILE A 291 -0.34 -9.13 4.71
N SER A 292 -0.20 -10.28 4.04
CA SER A 292 1.09 -10.91 3.79
C SER A 292 1.76 -10.29 2.58
N GLN A 293 3.00 -9.82 2.75
CA GLN A 293 3.79 -9.23 1.67
C GLN A 293 4.42 -10.27 0.74
N PHE A 294 4.36 -11.55 1.10
CA PHE A 294 4.81 -12.64 0.24
C PHE A 294 3.93 -12.71 -1.01
N PRO A 295 4.52 -12.59 -2.21
CA PRO A 295 3.76 -12.69 -3.43
C PRO A 295 3.06 -14.05 -3.56
N GLU A 296 1.84 -14.05 -4.10
CA GLU A 296 1.03 -15.23 -4.37
C GLU A 296 1.03 -15.59 -5.87
N GLU A 297 1.22 -14.61 -6.76
CA GLU A 297 1.08 -14.81 -8.20
C GLU A 297 2.41 -14.63 -8.96
N SER A 298 2.49 -15.24 -10.14
CA SER A 298 3.60 -15.08 -11.10
C SER A 298 3.73 -13.61 -11.56
N PRO A 299 4.93 -13.10 -11.87
CA PRO A 299 6.24 -13.77 -11.88
C PRO A 299 6.95 -13.79 -10.52
N LEU A 300 6.33 -13.23 -9.48
CA LEU A 300 6.96 -13.07 -8.16
C LEU A 300 6.76 -14.28 -7.24
N CYS A 301 5.97 -15.26 -7.67
CA CYS A 301 5.79 -16.56 -7.03
C CYS A 301 6.08 -17.68 -8.04
N SER A 302 7.12 -18.46 -7.78
CA SER A 302 7.50 -19.63 -8.57
C SER A 302 6.64 -20.83 -8.18
N THR A 303 6.24 -21.64 -9.15
CA THR A 303 5.47 -22.87 -8.92
C THR A 303 6.13 -24.04 -9.62
N ALA A 304 6.25 -25.16 -8.93
CA ALA A 304 6.68 -26.43 -9.49
C ALA A 304 5.71 -27.54 -9.07
N ILE A 305 5.48 -28.50 -9.96
CA ILE A 305 4.66 -29.69 -9.67
C ILE A 305 5.47 -30.91 -10.05
N THR A 306 5.71 -31.80 -9.09
CA THR A 306 6.43 -33.05 -9.29
C THR A 306 5.64 -34.18 -8.66
N ASN A 307 5.32 -35.21 -9.44
CA ASN A 307 4.59 -36.40 -8.97
C ASN A 307 3.29 -36.08 -8.19
N GLY A 308 2.59 -34.99 -8.53
CA GLY A 308 1.37 -34.56 -7.85
C GLY A 308 1.58 -33.61 -6.67
N VAL A 309 2.81 -33.42 -6.19
CA VAL A 309 3.14 -32.42 -5.15
C VAL A 309 3.34 -31.07 -5.81
N LYS A 310 2.52 -30.09 -5.43
CA LYS A 310 2.64 -28.70 -5.86
C LYS A 310 3.38 -27.90 -4.80
N VAL A 311 4.45 -27.22 -5.20
CA VAL A 311 5.21 -26.30 -4.36
C VAL A 311 5.18 -24.91 -4.96
N ARG A 312 4.82 -23.90 -4.16
CA ARG A 312 4.82 -22.49 -4.53
C ARG A 312 5.76 -21.72 -3.61
N ALA A 313 6.70 -20.99 -4.19
CA ALA A 313 7.74 -20.27 -3.46
C ALA A 313 7.74 -18.79 -3.84
N SER A 314 7.83 -17.90 -2.86
CA SER A 314 8.05 -16.47 -3.09
C SER A 314 8.90 -15.90 -1.98
N ALA A 315 9.55 -14.76 -2.26
CA ALA A 315 10.46 -14.12 -1.34
C ALA A 315 10.18 -12.62 -1.21
N VAL A 316 10.57 -12.07 -0.08
CA VAL A 316 10.51 -10.64 0.22
C VAL A 316 11.85 -10.20 0.81
N PHE A 317 12.26 -8.98 0.45
CA PHE A 317 13.43 -8.36 1.04
C PHE A 317 13.11 -7.82 2.44
N VAL A 318 14.01 -8.03 3.39
CA VAL A 318 13.87 -7.69 4.82
C VAL A 318 14.86 -6.57 5.16
N PRO A 319 14.53 -5.30 4.85
CA PRO A 319 15.46 -4.18 4.99
C PRO A 319 15.96 -3.98 6.41
N GLU A 320 15.09 -4.13 7.41
CA GLU A 320 15.41 -3.95 8.84
C GLU A 320 16.42 -4.98 9.39
N GLN A 321 16.68 -6.06 8.66
CA GLN A 321 17.75 -7.03 8.97
C GLN A 321 18.90 -6.99 7.96
N ALA A 322 18.82 -6.13 6.95
CA ALA A 322 19.84 -5.95 5.92
C ALA A 322 20.82 -4.83 6.29
N THR A 323 21.99 -4.86 5.68
CA THR A 323 23.07 -3.86 5.77
C THR A 323 23.62 -3.62 4.36
N SER A 324 24.45 -2.60 4.18
CA SER A 324 25.18 -2.35 2.91
C SER A 324 25.97 -3.55 2.36
N GLN A 325 26.33 -4.52 3.20
CA GLN A 325 27.13 -5.70 2.82
C GLN A 325 26.36 -7.03 2.84
N LYS A 326 25.19 -7.07 3.49
CA LYS A 326 24.40 -8.30 3.68
C LYS A 326 22.93 -8.02 3.50
N TYR A 327 22.31 -8.75 2.58
CA TYR A 327 20.92 -8.62 2.23
C TYR A 327 20.13 -9.76 2.86
N SER A 328 19.17 -9.42 3.72
CA SER A 328 18.26 -10.40 4.31
C SER A 328 17.03 -10.58 3.45
N PHE A 329 16.69 -11.83 3.14
CA PHE A 329 15.48 -12.19 2.41
C PHE A 329 14.71 -13.22 3.23
N ALA A 330 13.41 -12.99 3.40
CA ALA A 330 12.49 -14.00 3.88
C ALA A 330 11.86 -14.70 2.68
N TYR A 331 11.53 -15.98 2.82
CA TYR A 331 10.85 -16.76 1.79
C TYR A 331 9.69 -17.56 2.40
N SER A 332 8.61 -17.66 1.63
CA SER A 332 7.43 -18.47 1.95
C SER A 332 7.35 -19.64 0.99
N ILE A 333 7.34 -20.85 1.54
CA ILE A 333 7.11 -22.09 0.81
C ILE A 333 5.71 -22.61 1.17
N ARG A 334 4.90 -22.84 0.14
CA ARG A 334 3.54 -23.41 0.24
C ARG A 334 3.51 -24.74 -0.49
N MET A 335 3.06 -25.78 0.20
CA MET A 335 3.02 -27.15 -0.32
C MET A 335 1.59 -27.68 -0.29
N SER A 336 1.16 -28.32 -1.37
CA SER A 336 -0.11 -29.04 -1.42
C SER A 336 0.02 -30.30 -2.28
N LEU A 337 -0.88 -31.25 -2.05
CA LEU A 337 -1.03 -32.40 -2.92
C LEU A 337 -2.23 -32.18 -3.85
N LEU A 338 -2.02 -32.41 -5.14
CA LEU A 338 -3.07 -32.29 -6.15
C LEU A 338 -4.18 -33.34 -5.93
N PRO A 339 -5.40 -33.12 -6.48
CA PRO A 339 -6.52 -34.04 -6.35
C PRO A 339 -6.21 -35.50 -6.75
N GLU A 340 -5.32 -35.68 -7.73
CA GLU A 340 -4.92 -36.99 -8.24
C GLU A 340 -4.02 -37.76 -7.27
N GLY A 341 -3.55 -37.14 -6.18
CA GLY A 341 -2.62 -37.74 -5.24
C GLY A 341 -1.17 -37.75 -5.73
N CYS A 342 -0.31 -38.45 -4.99
CA CYS A 342 1.10 -38.60 -5.33
C CYS A 342 1.28 -39.79 -6.28
N ILE A 343 2.00 -39.62 -7.38
CA ILE A 343 2.23 -40.68 -8.37
C ILE A 343 3.71 -41.11 -8.34
N ILE A 344 3.96 -42.35 -7.91
CA ILE A 344 5.31 -42.92 -7.88
C ILE A 344 5.29 -44.24 -8.62
N ASN A 345 6.11 -44.37 -9.66
CA ASN A 345 6.21 -45.59 -10.49
C ASN A 345 4.86 -46.08 -11.03
N GLY A 346 3.97 -45.15 -11.40
CA GLY A 346 2.62 -45.45 -11.90
C GLY A 346 1.60 -45.86 -10.84
N MET A 347 1.98 -45.89 -9.56
CA MET A 347 1.05 -46.10 -8.44
C MET A 347 0.64 -44.77 -7.83
N THR A 348 -0.63 -44.65 -7.50
CA THR A 348 -1.20 -43.46 -6.86
C THR A 348 -1.32 -43.64 -5.36
N PHE A 349 -0.87 -42.64 -4.60
CA PHE A 349 -0.94 -42.57 -3.15
C PHE A 349 -1.81 -41.37 -2.73
N SER A 350 -2.70 -41.58 -1.76
CA SER A 350 -3.60 -40.55 -1.26
C SER A 350 -2.96 -39.60 -0.25
N SER A 351 -1.66 -39.71 -0.02
CA SER A 351 -0.90 -38.78 0.82
C SER A 351 0.59 -38.84 0.50
N CYS A 352 1.33 -37.81 0.92
CA CYS A 352 2.79 -37.83 0.94
C CYS A 352 3.30 -37.03 2.14
N GLN A 353 4.43 -37.45 2.71
CA GLN A 353 5.03 -36.76 3.86
C GLN A 353 6.39 -36.20 3.49
N LEU A 354 6.63 -34.94 3.85
CA LEU A 354 7.97 -34.38 3.78
C LEU A 354 8.86 -35.04 4.82
N HIS A 355 9.96 -35.63 4.36
CA HIS A 355 10.98 -36.22 5.22
C HIS A 355 12.26 -35.39 5.26
N TRP A 356 12.69 -34.90 4.10
CA TRP A 356 14.01 -34.29 3.92
C TRP A 356 13.93 -33.05 3.03
N ARG A 357 14.80 -32.06 3.24
CA ARG A 357 14.98 -30.90 2.37
C ARG A 357 16.40 -30.82 1.86
N HIS A 358 16.55 -30.40 0.62
CA HIS A 358 17.83 -30.03 0.02
C HIS A 358 17.66 -28.66 -0.63
N TRP A 359 18.52 -27.72 -0.28
CA TRP A 359 18.50 -26.36 -0.81
C TRP A 359 19.86 -26.00 -1.35
N ILE A 360 19.88 -25.53 -2.61
CA ILE A 360 21.04 -24.88 -3.21
C ILE A 360 20.78 -23.38 -3.23
N ILE A 361 21.61 -22.63 -2.50
CA ILE A 361 21.50 -21.17 -2.43
C ILE A 361 22.59 -20.55 -3.30
N ARG A 362 22.18 -19.70 -4.22
CA ARG A 362 23.08 -19.00 -5.13
C ARG A 362 23.02 -17.50 -4.94
N ALA A 363 24.14 -16.85 -5.14
CA ALA A 363 24.20 -15.40 -5.29
C ALA A 363 25.05 -15.07 -6.51
N LYS A 364 24.49 -14.28 -7.45
CA LYS A 364 25.09 -14.05 -8.78
C LYS A 364 25.53 -15.35 -9.47
N ASP A 365 24.65 -16.35 -9.49
CA ASP A 365 24.83 -17.69 -10.08
C ASP A 365 25.90 -18.59 -9.44
N VAL A 366 26.61 -18.12 -8.41
CA VAL A 366 27.57 -18.93 -7.65
C VAL A 366 26.88 -19.61 -6.48
N VAL A 367 27.10 -20.92 -6.28
CA VAL A 367 26.64 -21.64 -5.07
C VAL A 367 27.36 -21.05 -3.87
N ILE A 368 26.59 -20.48 -2.93
CA ILE A 368 27.12 -19.97 -1.67
C ILE A 368 26.77 -20.87 -0.48
N ALA A 369 25.75 -21.73 -0.61
CA ALA A 369 25.41 -22.73 0.39
C ALA A 369 24.71 -23.94 -0.25
N ASP A 370 24.98 -25.12 0.32
CA ASP A 370 24.31 -26.39 0.05
C ASP A 370 23.78 -26.90 1.41
N VAL A 371 22.46 -26.82 1.60
CA VAL A 371 21.82 -27.11 2.89
C VAL A 371 21.01 -28.38 2.73
N ASN A 372 21.43 -29.42 3.44
CA ASN A 372 20.85 -30.75 3.33
C ASN A 372 20.48 -31.26 4.73
N GLY A 373 19.21 -31.55 4.99
CA GLY A 373 18.77 -32.03 6.31
C GLY A 373 17.30 -32.41 6.40
N GLU A 374 16.95 -33.07 7.50
CA GLU A 374 15.59 -33.50 7.80
C GLU A 374 14.64 -32.32 8.07
N ALA A 375 13.35 -32.54 7.80
CA ALA A 375 12.25 -31.62 8.08
C ALA A 375 12.34 -30.25 7.38
N VAL A 376 11.31 -29.42 7.60
CA VAL A 376 11.32 -27.98 7.33
C VAL A 376 10.88 -27.27 8.59
N VAL A 377 11.68 -26.32 9.08
CA VAL A 377 11.43 -25.59 10.35
C VAL A 377 11.09 -26.50 11.55
N GLY A 378 11.63 -27.72 11.57
CA GLY A 378 11.36 -28.74 12.61
C GLY A 378 10.08 -29.55 12.42
N GLN A 379 9.37 -29.39 11.30
CA GLN A 379 8.12 -30.06 10.99
C GLN A 379 8.27 -31.06 9.81
N TYR A 380 7.49 -32.15 9.87
CA TYR A 380 7.40 -33.19 8.84
C TYR A 380 5.97 -33.24 8.29
N PRO A 381 5.55 -32.23 7.50
CA PRO A 381 4.17 -32.10 7.06
C PRO A 381 3.71 -33.31 6.24
N LEU A 382 2.53 -33.82 6.58
CA LEU A 382 1.80 -34.83 5.82
C LEU A 382 0.73 -34.13 4.98
N LEU A 383 0.79 -34.30 3.67
CA LEU A 383 -0.12 -33.66 2.71
C LEU A 383 -1.17 -34.67 2.23
N HIS A 384 -2.44 -34.27 2.22
CA HIS A 384 -3.52 -34.98 1.55
C HIS A 384 -4.15 -34.14 0.44
N PRO A 385 -4.78 -34.76 -0.57
CA PRO A 385 -5.56 -34.04 -1.56
C PRO A 385 -6.74 -33.32 -0.90
N GLY A 386 -6.92 -32.04 -1.21
CA GLY A 386 -8.02 -31.22 -0.68
C GLY A 386 -7.74 -30.53 0.66
N ASP A 387 -6.63 -30.85 1.34
CA ASP A 387 -6.17 -30.10 2.51
C ASP A 387 -5.72 -28.69 2.10
N SER A 388 -5.78 -27.75 3.05
CA SER A 388 -5.16 -26.43 2.89
C SER A 388 -3.66 -26.56 2.66
N GLU A 389 -3.07 -25.64 1.90
CA GLU A 389 -1.62 -25.61 1.69
C GLU A 389 -0.89 -25.60 3.06
N PHE A 390 0.10 -26.47 3.20
CA PHE A 390 1.08 -26.36 4.28
C PHE A 390 1.99 -25.18 3.97
N VAL A 391 2.10 -24.22 4.88
CA VAL A 391 2.89 -23.00 4.68
C VAL A 391 3.96 -22.92 5.76
N TYR A 392 5.19 -22.67 5.34
CA TYR A 392 6.23 -22.24 6.27
C TYR A 392 7.03 -21.08 5.69
N GLU A 393 7.58 -20.28 6.61
CA GLU A 393 8.36 -19.10 6.31
C GLU A 393 9.72 -19.22 6.99
N SER A 394 10.77 -18.80 6.29
CA SER A 394 12.15 -18.86 6.75
C SER A 394 12.94 -17.74 6.08
N CYS A 395 14.21 -17.58 6.43
CA CYS A 395 15.04 -16.51 5.88
C CYS A 395 16.42 -16.99 5.44
N THR A 396 17.06 -16.20 4.59
CA THR A 396 18.46 -16.38 4.19
C THR A 396 19.17 -15.02 4.13
N LEU A 397 20.49 -15.05 4.33
CA LEU A 397 21.36 -13.89 4.17
C LEU A 397 22.19 -14.07 2.90
N LEU A 398 22.13 -13.09 2.00
CA LEU A 398 22.90 -13.07 0.78
C LEU A 398 23.97 -11.95 0.84
N PRO A 399 25.18 -12.18 0.29
CA PRO A 399 26.20 -11.14 0.17
C PRO A 399 25.92 -10.15 -0.98
N PHE A 400 24.87 -10.38 -1.77
CA PHE A 400 24.50 -9.57 -2.92
C PHE A 400 22.99 -9.30 -2.93
N SER A 401 22.60 -8.24 -3.64
CA SER A 401 21.19 -7.81 -3.79
C SER A 401 20.32 -8.75 -4.61
N SER A 402 20.90 -9.77 -5.24
CA SER A 402 20.18 -10.79 -6.01
C SER A 402 20.78 -12.18 -5.82
N GLY A 403 19.92 -13.19 -5.91
CA GLY A 403 20.28 -14.60 -5.80
C GLY A 403 19.07 -15.51 -6.05
N SER A 404 19.28 -16.81 -5.92
CA SER A 404 18.25 -17.83 -6.03
C SER A 404 18.36 -18.85 -4.89
N ILE A 405 17.23 -19.48 -4.58
CA ILE A 405 17.13 -20.62 -3.68
C ILE A 405 16.41 -21.71 -4.47
N GLU A 406 17.07 -22.84 -4.69
CA GLU A 406 16.65 -23.92 -5.58
C GLU A 406 16.54 -25.24 -4.80
N VAL A 407 15.54 -26.06 -5.14
CA VAL A 407 15.34 -27.44 -4.63
C VAL A 407 15.79 -28.45 -5.67
#